data_AF-A0ABD3TSE4-F1
#
_entry.id   AF-A0ABD3TSE4-F1
#
_cell.length_a   1.000
_cell.length_b   1.000
_cell.length_c   1.000
_cell.angle_alpha   90.00
_cell.angle_beta   90.00
_cell.angle_gamma   90.00
#
_symmetry.space_group_name_H-M   'P 1'
#
loop_
_entity.id
_entity.type
_entity.pdbx_description
1 polymer ?
#
loop_
_entity_poly.entity_id
_entity_poly.type
_entity_poly.pdbx_seq_one_letter_code
_entity_poly.pdbx_strand_id
1 'polypeptide(L)'
;MEASGTVQIGTHSFTFDHAYGSTGSPSSSMYEKCVAPLVEGLFQGYNATVLVYGQTGSGKTYTMGTSMKDGSHTGLIPRVMNALFTKIETLKHSTKCFLYRGGSSRLIISPTYHYI
;
A
#
# COMPACT_ATOMS: atom_id res chain seq x y z
N MET A 1 -19.71 10.22 -3.45
CA MET A 1 -20.67 9.23 -2.92
C MET A 1 -20.09 7.85 -3.19
N GLU A 2 -19.63 7.20 -2.13
CA GLU A 2 -19.07 5.86 -2.16
C GLU A 2 -20.21 4.88 -1.88
N ALA A 3 -20.37 3.88 -2.73
CA ALA A 3 -21.32 2.81 -2.52
C ALA A 3 -20.53 1.50 -2.40
N SER A 4 -20.87 0.64 -1.43
CA SER A 4 -20.55 -0.78 -1.52
C SER A 4 -20.93 -1.25 -2.92
N GLY A 5 -19.92 -1.64 -3.69
CA GLY A 5 -19.94 -1.49 -5.15
C GLY A 5 -20.69 -2.62 -5.82
N THR A 6 -22.02 -2.55 -5.86
CA THR A 6 -22.79 -3.43 -6.74
C THR A 6 -22.75 -2.88 -8.16
N VAL A 7 -22.08 -3.60 -9.06
CA VAL A 7 -22.00 -3.27 -10.48
C VAL A 7 -23.04 -4.10 -11.23
N GLN A 8 -23.98 -3.44 -11.91
CA GLN A 8 -24.96 -4.11 -12.75
C GLN A 8 -24.48 -4.19 -14.19
N ILE A 9 -24.50 -5.39 -14.77
CA ILE A 9 -24.16 -5.64 -16.17
C ILE A 9 -25.32 -6.43 -16.78
N GLY A 10 -26.11 -5.75 -17.61
CA GLY A 10 -27.36 -6.30 -18.14
C GLY A 10 -28.35 -6.63 -17.02
N THR A 11 -28.76 -7.89 -16.92
CA THR A 11 -29.66 -8.40 -15.87
C THR A 11 -28.93 -8.93 -14.63
N HIS A 12 -27.59 -8.98 -14.66
CA HIS A 12 -26.79 -9.55 -13.58
C HIS A 12 -26.17 -8.46 -12.71
N SER A 13 -26.17 -8.70 -11.38
CA SER A 13 -25.55 -7.82 -10.38
C SER A 13 -24.33 -8.50 -9.78
N PHE A 14 -23.21 -7.78 -9.74
CA PHE A 14 -21.94 -8.25 -9.19
C PHE A 14 -21.55 -7.39 -8.00
N THR A 15 -21.24 -8.02 -6.87
CA THR A 15 -20.87 -7.32 -5.64
C THR A 15 -19.36 -7.33 -5.46
N PHE A 16 -18.79 -6.15 -5.22
CA PHE A 16 -17.38 -5.96 -4.90
C PHE A 16 -17.23 -5.13 -3.65
N ASP A 17 -16.11 -5.28 -2.94
CA ASP A 17 -15.77 -4.42 -1.79
C ASP A 17 -15.72 -2.95 -2.22
N HIS A 18 -15.12 -2.68 -3.38
CA HIS A 18 -15.02 -1.36 -3.96
C HIS A 18 -15.20 -1.40 -5.48
N ALA A 19 -16.02 -0.49 -6.02
CA ALA A 19 -16.17 -0.26 -7.45
C ALA A 19 -15.84 1.19 -7.78
N TYR A 20 -14.91 1.39 -8.72
CA TYR A 20 -14.46 2.72 -9.15
C TYR A 20 -15.02 3.06 -10.53
N GLY A 21 -15.75 4.17 -10.64
CA GLY A 21 -16.32 4.65 -11.90
C GLY A 21 -15.35 5.46 -12.75
N SER A 22 -15.75 5.77 -13.99
CA SER A 22 -14.95 6.46 -15.01
C SER A 22 -14.60 7.93 -14.70
N THR A 23 -15.20 8.54 -13.67
CA THR A 23 -15.15 10.00 -13.44
C THR A 23 -14.19 10.44 -12.33
N GLY A 24 -13.59 9.51 -11.58
CA GLY A 24 -12.65 9.82 -10.50
C GLY A 24 -11.21 9.49 -10.89
N SER A 25 -10.25 10.27 -10.40
CA SER A 25 -8.83 9.91 -10.42
C SER A 25 -8.61 8.69 -9.50
N PRO A 26 -8.52 7.46 -10.05
CA PRO A 26 -8.68 6.25 -9.25
C PRO A 26 -7.46 5.97 -8.37
N SER A 27 -6.34 6.65 -8.60
CA SER A 27 -5.05 6.27 -8.02
C SER A 27 -4.89 6.62 -6.54
N SER A 28 -5.52 7.68 -6.03
CA SER A 28 -5.30 8.10 -4.64
C SER A 28 -6.19 7.34 -3.64
N SER A 29 -7.50 7.29 -3.91
CA SER A 29 -8.45 6.59 -3.03
C SER A 29 -8.24 5.07 -3.03
N MET A 30 -7.88 4.50 -4.18
CA MET A 30 -7.58 3.06 -4.28
C MET A 30 -6.30 2.69 -3.54
N TYR A 31 -5.30 3.58 -3.54
CA TYR A 31 -4.09 3.39 -2.75
C TYR A 31 -4.39 3.36 -1.25
N GLU A 32 -5.13 4.35 -0.75
CA GLU A 32 -5.45 4.45 0.68
C GLU A 32 -6.26 3.26 1.19
N LYS A 33 -7.20 2.75 0.40
CA LYS A 33 -8.08 1.65 0.83
C LYS A 33 -7.48 0.28 0.63
N CYS A 34 -6.86 0.04 -0.52
CA CYS A 34 -6.40 -1.30 -0.88
C CYS A 34 -4.93 -1.54 -0.49
N VAL A 35 -4.09 -0.51 -0.52
CA VAL A 35 -2.64 -0.67 -0.37
C VAL A 35 -2.12 -0.27 1.01
N ALA A 36 -2.62 0.82 1.59
CA ALA A 36 -2.20 1.22 2.94
C ALA A 36 -2.30 0.08 3.98
N PRO A 37 -3.42 -0.67 4.09
CA PRO A 37 -3.50 -1.78 5.05
C PRO A 37 -2.54 -2.93 4.73
N LEU A 38 -2.18 -3.15 3.46
CA LEU A 38 -1.20 -4.16 3.07
C LEU A 38 0.20 -3.79 3.54
N VAL A 39 0.56 -2.49 3.45
CA VAL A 39 1.84 -1.99 3.96
C VAL A 39 1.87 -2.14 5.49
N GLU A 40 0.78 -1.83 6.21
CA GLU A 40 0.69 -2.09 7.66
C GLU A 40 0.92 -3.58 7.99
N GLY A 41 0.23 -4.49 7.30
CA GLY A 41 0.39 -5.93 7.50
C GLY A 41 1.81 -6.43 7.23
N LEU A 42 2.49 -5.86 6.23
CA LEU A 42 3.88 -6.19 5.92
C LEU A 42 4.81 -5.91 7.11
N PHE A 43 4.65 -4.77 7.79
CA PHE A 43 5.46 -4.44 8.98
C PHE A 43 5.07 -5.23 10.23
N GLN A 44 3.89 -5.87 10.24
CA GLN A 44 3.49 -6.81 11.29
C GLN A 44 4.03 -8.23 11.05
N GLY A 45 4.74 -8.46 9.94
CA GLY A 45 5.32 -9.76 9.59
C GLY A 45 4.44 -10.63 8.70
N TYR A 46 3.36 -10.08 8.11
CA TYR A 46 2.50 -10.80 7.17
C TYR A 46 2.93 -10.56 5.71
N ASN A 47 2.64 -11.54 4.85
CA ASN A 47 2.86 -11.40 3.42
C ASN A 47 1.69 -10.64 2.78
N ALA A 48 1.99 -9.65 1.94
CA ALA A 48 1.01 -8.92 1.14
C ALA A 48 1.18 -9.25 -0.34
N THR A 49 0.07 -9.42 -1.08
CA THR A 49 0.10 -9.68 -2.53
C THR A 49 -1.02 -8.91 -3.21
N VAL A 50 -0.68 -8.19 -4.28
CA VAL A 50 -1.64 -7.43 -5.11
C VAL A 50 -1.60 -8.02 -6.51
N LEU A 51 -2.76 -8.45 -7.00
CA LEU A 51 -2.94 -8.96 -8.36
C LEU A 51 -3.84 -8.03 -9.15
N VAL A 52 -3.53 -7.84 -10.42
CA VAL A 52 -4.34 -7.02 -11.33
C VAL A 52 -4.76 -7.86 -12.52
N TYR A 53 -6.07 -8.02 -12.68
CA TYR A 53 -6.68 -8.82 -13.75
C TYR A 53 -7.51 -7.95 -14.69
N GLY A 54 -7.76 -8.44 -15.90
CA GLY A 54 -8.56 -7.77 -16.92
C GLY A 54 -8.04 -8.02 -18.33
N GLN A 55 -8.84 -7.70 -19.35
CA GLN A 55 -8.44 -7.85 -20.75
C GLN A 55 -7.39 -6.80 -21.19
N THR A 56 -6.70 -7.04 -22.31
CA THR A 56 -5.80 -6.03 -22.90
C THR A 56 -6.57 -4.75 -23.22
N GLY A 57 -5.98 -3.58 -22.93
CA GLY A 57 -6.64 -2.28 -23.07
C GLY A 57 -7.50 -1.84 -21.87
N SER A 58 -7.70 -2.69 -20.85
CA SER A 58 -8.52 -2.36 -19.67
C SER A 58 -7.84 -1.44 -18.64
N GLY A 59 -6.63 -0.94 -18.91
CA GLY A 59 -5.92 -0.03 -18.00
C GLY A 59 -5.12 -0.68 -16.86
N LYS A 60 -4.86 -1.99 -16.87
CA LYS A 60 -4.03 -2.67 -15.84
C LYS A 60 -2.68 -1.99 -15.60
N THR A 61 -1.94 -1.75 -16.69
CA THR A 61 -0.63 -1.07 -16.73
C THR A 61 -0.73 0.37 -16.23
N TYR A 62 -1.83 1.04 -16.57
CA TYR A 62 -2.12 2.41 -16.14
C TYR A 62 -2.33 2.49 -14.63
N THR A 63 -3.15 1.58 -14.08
CA THR A 63 -3.43 1.51 -12.64
C THR A 63 -2.19 1.11 -11.82
N MET A 64 -1.44 0.09 -12.28
CA MET A 64 -0.20 -0.31 -11.58
C MET A 64 0.93 0.70 -11.72
N GLY A 65 0.90 1.55 -12.75
CA GLY A 65 1.93 2.57 -12.99
C GLY A 65 3.20 2.03 -13.62
N THR A 66 3.13 0.96 -14.41
CA THR A 66 4.29 0.41 -15.14
C THR A 66 4.60 1.17 -16.44
N SER A 67 3.70 2.05 -16.90
CA SER A 67 3.96 2.96 -18.02
C SER A 67 4.40 4.33 -17.50
N MET A 68 5.69 4.62 -17.69
CA MET A 68 6.31 5.92 -17.40
C MET A 68 5.90 6.93 -18.47
N LYS A 69 4.80 7.65 -18.28
CA LYS A 69 4.51 8.88 -19.03
C LYS A 69 4.11 9.96 -18.05
N ASP A 70 5.04 10.90 -17.87
CA ASP A 70 4.93 12.20 -17.20
C ASP A 70 4.49 12.18 -15.72
N GLY A 71 5.35 12.73 -14.86
CA GLY A 71 5.34 12.63 -13.40
C GLY A 71 4.13 13.19 -12.63
N SER A 72 2.93 13.29 -13.24
CA SER A 72 1.70 13.72 -12.57
C SER A 72 0.79 12.58 -12.10
N HIS A 73 0.89 11.38 -12.69
CA HIS A 73 0.05 10.22 -12.33
C HIS A 73 0.89 9.03 -11.87
N THR A 74 1.50 9.14 -10.68
CA THR A 74 2.22 8.05 -10.03
C THR A 74 1.23 6.90 -9.77
N GLY A 75 1.35 5.79 -10.50
CA GLY A 75 0.50 4.61 -10.31
C GLY A 75 0.78 3.88 -8.99
N LEU A 76 0.16 2.72 -8.77
CA LEU A 76 0.24 2.04 -7.47
C LEU A 76 1.67 1.65 -7.07
N ILE A 77 2.45 1.02 -7.96
CA ILE A 77 3.78 0.49 -7.63
C ILE A 77 4.70 1.56 -7.01
N PRO A 78 4.95 2.71 -7.67
CA PRO A 78 5.82 3.73 -7.11
C PRO A 78 5.28 4.33 -5.80
N ARG A 79 3.96 4.40 -5.60
CA ARG A 79 3.37 4.85 -4.34
C ARG A 79 3.63 3.87 -3.19
N VAL A 80 3.46 2.57 -3.45
CA VAL A 80 3.73 1.51 -2.45
C VAL A 80 5.19 1.56 -2.04
N MET A 81 6.09 1.64 -3.01
CA MET A 81 7.53 1.69 -2.75
C MET A 81 7.90 2.92 -1.93
N ASN A 82 7.40 4.10 -2.29
CA ASN A 82 7.65 5.31 -1.54
C ASN A 82 7.18 5.18 -0.08
N ALA A 83 5.95 4.73 0.14
CA ALA A 83 5.42 4.57 1.49
C ALA A 83 6.17 3.52 2.32
N LEU A 84 6.61 2.42 1.68
CA LEU A 84 7.43 1.41 2.32
C LEU A 84 8.76 1.99 2.79
N PHE A 85 9.47 2.73 1.93
CA PHE A 85 10.74 3.37 2.30
C PHE A 85 10.54 4.45 3.39
N THR A 86 9.56 5.34 3.24
CA THR A 86 9.23 6.35 4.26
C THR A 86 8.95 5.71 5.62
N LYS A 87 8.25 4.58 5.64
CA LYS A 87 7.93 3.87 6.88
C LYS A 87 9.15 3.18 7.49
N ILE A 88 10.03 2.58 6.67
CA ILE A 88 11.33 2.06 7.13
C ILE A 88 12.17 3.17 7.78
N GLU A 89 12.24 4.35 7.15
CA GLU A 89 13.01 5.48 7.68
C GLU A 89 12.44 6.00 9.01
N THR A 90 11.12 6.13 9.10
CA THR A 90 10.44 6.57 10.32
C THR A 90 10.68 5.61 11.50
N LEU A 91 10.63 4.30 11.23
CA LEU A 91 10.91 3.27 12.24
C LEU A 91 12.38 3.27 12.68
N LYS A 92 13.32 3.47 11.73
CA LYS A 92 14.76 3.62 12.03
C LYS A 92 15.06 4.87 12.87
N HIS A 93 14.42 5.99 12.59
CA HIS A 93 14.61 7.22 13.37
C HIS A 93 14.08 7.08 14.80
N SER A 94 12.93 6.42 14.96
CA SER A 94 12.32 6.18 16.27
C SER A 94 13.22 5.32 17.17
N THR A 95 13.77 4.23 16.64
CA THR A 95 14.70 3.36 17.38
C THR A 95 16.02 4.06 17.71
N LYS A 96 16.52 4.95 16.84
CA LYS A 96 17.73 5.74 17.10
C LYS A 96 17.52 6.84 18.15
N CYS A 97 16.35 7.49 18.18
CA CYS A 97 16.03 8.51 19.17
C CYS A 97 15.85 7.94 20.60
N PHE A 98 15.35 6.71 20.75
CA PHE A 98 15.30 6.04 22.06
C PHE A 98 16.69 5.80 22.64
N LEU A 99 17.69 5.53 21.81
CA LEU A 99 19.08 5.38 22.25
C LEU A 99 19.73 6.71 22.67
N TYR A 100 19.31 7.83 22.09
CA TYR A 100 19.92 9.15 22.36
C TYR A 100 19.33 9.90 23.56
N ARG A 101 18.16 9.47 24.08
CA ARG A 101 17.48 10.13 25.22
C ARG A 101 17.63 9.41 26.56
N GLY A 102 18.32 8.27 26.60
CA GLY A 102 18.58 7.49 27.81
C GLY A 102 19.87 7.90 28.52
N GLY A 103 19.85 9.06 29.20
CA GLY A 103 20.86 9.39 30.20
C GLY A 103 20.67 8.55 31.45
N SER A 104 21.66 7.68 31.72
CA SER A 104 21.95 6.95 32.97
C SER A 104 21.48 5.49 33.09
N SER A 105 22.51 4.62 33.11
CA SER A 105 22.58 3.24 33.63
C SER A 105 21.76 2.11 32.97
N ARG A 106 22.44 1.40 32.05
CA ARG A 106 22.34 -0.04 31.71
C ARG A 106 20.94 -0.60 31.45
N LEU A 107 20.60 -0.75 30.17
CA LEU A 107 19.72 -1.84 29.73
C LEU A 107 20.37 -2.55 28.53
N ILE A 108 20.81 -3.78 28.75
CA ILE A 108 21.32 -4.69 27.72
C ILE A 108 20.12 -5.14 26.90
N ILE A 109 20.01 -4.67 25.66
CA ILE A 109 19.15 -5.32 24.66
C ILE A 109 20.05 -5.93 23.58
N SER A 110 20.54 -7.13 23.87
CA SER A 110 21.06 -8.03 22.84
C SER A 110 19.88 -8.44 21.95
N PRO A 111 19.93 -8.25 20.62
CA PRO A 111 18.92 -8.81 19.74
C PRO A 111 19.12 -10.33 19.69
N THR A 112 18.29 -11.08 20.42
CA THR A 112 18.18 -12.52 20.22
C THR A 112 17.52 -12.74 18.87
N TYR A 113 18.34 -12.92 17.84
CA TYR A 113 17.91 -13.49 16.58
C TYR A 113 17.47 -14.93 16.83
N HIS A 114 16.17 -15.16 16.98
CA HIS A 114 15.61 -16.50 16.81
C HIS A 114 15.57 -16.78 15.30
N TYR A 115 16.58 -17.51 14.83
CA TYR A 115 16.58 -18.17 13.53
C TYR A 115 15.95 -19.56 13.74
N ILE A 116 14.89 -19.86 12.99
CA ILE A 116 14.35 -21.21 12.83
C ILE A 116 15.15 -21.96 11.78
#